data_AF-A0A833HHP3-F1
#
_entry.id   AF-A0A833HHP3-F1
#
_cell.length_a   1.000
_cell.length_b   1.000
_cell.length_c   1.000
_cell.angle_alpha   90.00
_cell.angle_beta   90.00
_cell.angle_gamma   90.00
#
_symmetry.space_group_name_H-M   'P 1'
#
loop_
_entity.id
_entity.type
_entity.pdbx_description
1 polymer ?
#
loop_
_entity_poly.entity_id
_entity_poly.type
_entity_poly.pdbx_seq_one_letter_code
_entity_poly.pdbx_strand_id
1 'polypeptide(L)'
;MSRADRLLLVVLALAAFLPGIGARDLWNPDEPRYAEVAREMREDGHWLVPHVNGRLYSEKPPLQFWAIAAASFATGGVSEVSARLPAVLAAVAAVLLLFGLAERLFDRRVAWWSALIFLTSSKILWQGRIGQIDMLLIALVTAAMYCFVRGLVEERPGFHRLFFVFAGLATLAKGPVGLLPPLLAILLWGLASGRRDVLRAMRIPTGLLIWAAVVLAWLLPAIAVAGREYLDIIVFRQNLTRYAEPWHHFQPWYYYLTVVPADFFPWSFFLPGAIWIGWKRIFGPARRGVGFALAWMLVTLVFFSVSPAKRTVYVLTMYPAMALLVAASFAEIESGWPRRRRWLTLPAALLAMLATLLPAAGFLAVRFRPERLAKRLAELEPLGPGLLPVLLAL
;
A
#
# COMPACT_ATOMS: atom_id res chain seq x y z
N MET A 1 1.32 -6.32 20.94
CA MET A 1 2.30 -7.02 20.10
C MET A 1 3.48 -7.42 20.96
N SER A 2 3.68 -8.72 21.15
CA SER A 2 4.83 -9.22 21.92
C SER A 2 6.15 -8.96 21.18
N ARG A 3 7.29 -9.06 21.88
CA ARG A 3 8.63 -8.99 21.24
C ARG A 3 8.81 -10.10 20.20
N ALA A 4 8.36 -11.31 20.52
CA ALA A 4 8.43 -12.47 19.62
C ALA A 4 7.62 -12.26 18.33
N ASP A 5 6.37 -11.76 18.42
CA ASP A 5 5.55 -11.47 17.24
C ASP A 5 6.26 -10.46 16.32
N ARG A 6 6.80 -9.40 16.91
CA ARG A 6 7.50 -8.34 16.16
C ARG A 6 8.70 -8.88 15.42
N LEU A 7 9.56 -9.65 16.11
CA LEU A 7 10.75 -10.24 15.49
C LEU A 7 10.37 -11.21 14.37
N LEU A 8 9.38 -12.08 14.60
CA LEU A 8 8.92 -13.03 13.60
C LEU A 8 8.34 -12.32 12.37
N LEU A 9 7.52 -11.29 12.55
CA LEU A 9 6.98 -10.50 11.44
C LEU A 9 8.06 -9.77 10.65
N VAL A 10 9.07 -9.20 11.34
CA VAL A 10 10.22 -8.58 10.68
C VAL A 10 10.96 -9.63 9.84
N VAL A 11 11.24 -10.81 10.39
CA VAL A 11 11.92 -11.89 9.67
C VAL A 11 11.11 -12.34 8.46
N LEU A 12 9.81 -12.58 8.61
CA LEU A 12 8.94 -12.99 7.50
C LEU A 12 8.84 -11.91 6.41
N ALA A 13 8.70 -10.64 6.79
CA ALA A 13 8.63 -9.53 5.84
C ALA A 13 9.96 -9.34 5.11
N LEU A 14 11.09 -9.37 5.82
CA LEU A 14 12.41 -9.30 5.18
C LEU A 14 12.65 -10.50 4.27
N ALA A 15 12.27 -11.72 4.67
CA ALA A 15 12.37 -12.90 3.82
C ALA A 15 11.52 -12.77 2.54
N ALA A 16 10.37 -12.09 2.59
CA ALA A 16 9.51 -11.88 1.43
C ALA A 16 10.02 -10.77 0.49
N PHE A 17 10.55 -9.67 1.03
CA PHE A 17 10.83 -8.45 0.25
C PHE A 17 12.31 -8.23 -0.04
N LEU A 18 13.24 -8.69 0.80
CA LEU A 18 14.67 -8.39 0.69
C LEU A 18 15.45 -9.24 -0.34
N PRO A 19 15.17 -10.55 -0.54
CA PRO A 19 15.99 -11.36 -1.43
C PRO A 19 16.05 -10.82 -2.86
N GLY A 20 17.26 -10.73 -3.42
CA GLY A 20 17.47 -10.36 -4.82
C GLY A 20 17.04 -8.94 -5.21
N ILE A 21 16.87 -8.01 -4.26
CA ILE A 21 16.47 -6.62 -4.59
C ILE A 21 17.49 -5.88 -5.45
N GLY A 22 18.75 -6.30 -5.46
CA GLY A 22 19.79 -5.77 -6.36
C GLY A 22 20.03 -6.61 -7.62
N ALA A 23 19.30 -7.71 -7.82
CA ALA A 23 19.64 -8.72 -8.84
C ALA A 23 19.10 -8.41 -10.25
N ARG A 24 18.37 -7.29 -10.42
CA ARG A 24 17.90 -6.77 -11.71
C ARG A 24 18.14 -5.28 -11.79
N ASP A 25 18.35 -4.80 -13.00
CA ASP A 25 18.36 -3.38 -13.33
C ASP A 25 17.03 -2.70 -12.96
N LEU A 26 17.06 -1.38 -12.89
CA LEU A 26 15.89 -0.54 -12.64
C LEU A 26 14.90 -0.61 -13.81
N TRP A 27 13.63 -0.89 -13.53
CA TRP A 27 12.59 -1.07 -14.54
C TRP A 27 11.81 0.22 -14.79
N ASN A 28 11.76 0.63 -16.07
CA ASN A 28 10.95 1.74 -16.56
C ASN A 28 9.43 1.67 -16.23
N PRO A 29 8.74 2.83 -16.14
CA PRO A 29 9.29 4.19 -16.22
C PRO A 29 9.65 4.77 -14.85
N ASP A 30 9.25 4.11 -13.75
CA ASP A 30 9.29 4.75 -12.42
C ASP A 30 10.63 4.56 -11.71
N GLU A 31 11.24 3.36 -11.70
CA GLU A 31 12.46 3.13 -10.92
C GLU A 31 13.67 3.94 -11.40
N PRO A 32 14.04 3.97 -12.70
CA PRO A 32 15.18 4.75 -13.17
C PRO A 32 14.99 6.25 -12.91
N ARG A 33 13.76 6.74 -13.13
CA ARG A 33 13.42 8.16 -12.89
C ARG A 33 13.56 8.53 -11.42
N TYR A 34 13.07 7.71 -10.50
CA TYR A 34 13.15 8.02 -9.06
C TYR A 34 14.56 7.87 -8.51
N ALA A 35 15.32 6.92 -9.04
CA ALA A 35 16.74 6.79 -8.75
C ALA A 35 17.52 8.01 -9.25
N GLU A 36 17.28 8.46 -10.48
CA GLU A 36 17.97 9.61 -11.05
C GLU A 36 17.67 10.90 -10.26
N VAL A 37 16.41 11.15 -9.91
CA VAL A 37 16.05 12.29 -9.05
C VAL A 37 16.81 12.24 -7.71
N ALA A 38 16.92 11.06 -7.10
CA ALA A 38 17.63 10.90 -5.84
C ALA A 38 19.16 11.04 -6.01
N ARG A 39 19.70 10.67 -7.17
CA ARG A 39 21.12 10.82 -7.51
C ARG A 39 21.47 12.31 -7.65
N GLU A 40 20.71 13.06 -8.44
CA GLU A 40 20.87 14.51 -8.57
C GLU A 40 20.69 15.24 -7.23
N MET A 41 19.68 14.86 -6.42
CA MET A 41 19.53 15.42 -5.07
C MET A 41 20.77 15.25 -4.19
N ARG A 42 21.45 14.10 -4.30
CA ARG A 42 22.66 13.81 -3.53
C ARG A 42 23.88 14.54 -4.08
N GLU A 43 24.05 14.60 -5.39
CA GLU A 43 25.23 15.18 -6.04
C GLU A 43 25.17 16.71 -6.10
N ASP A 44 24.02 17.28 -6.47
CA ASP A 44 23.85 18.72 -6.64
C ASP A 44 23.39 19.42 -5.34
N GLY A 45 22.97 18.65 -4.33
CA GLY A 45 22.51 19.17 -3.05
C GLY A 45 21.14 19.84 -3.08
N HIS A 46 20.38 19.70 -4.17
CA HIS A 46 19.06 20.31 -4.35
C HIS A 46 17.95 19.50 -3.62
N TRP A 47 17.97 19.47 -2.30
CA TRP A 47 17.03 18.68 -1.49
C TRP A 47 15.59 19.22 -1.48
N LEU A 48 15.40 20.53 -1.69
CA LEU A 48 14.08 21.15 -1.65
C LEU A 48 13.27 20.90 -2.92
N VAL A 49 13.91 20.97 -4.09
CA VAL A 49 13.23 20.95 -5.38
C VAL A 49 13.80 19.80 -6.20
N PRO A 50 13.02 18.73 -6.46
CA PRO A 50 13.47 17.61 -7.25
C PRO A 50 13.88 18.03 -8.67
N HIS A 51 14.98 17.46 -9.17
CA HIS A 51 15.41 17.59 -10.56
C HIS A 51 15.53 16.21 -11.20
N VAL A 52 15.39 16.13 -12.53
CA VAL A 52 15.69 14.94 -13.31
C VAL A 52 16.27 15.34 -14.67
N ASN A 53 17.43 14.79 -15.00
CA ASN A 53 18.25 15.18 -16.15
C ASN A 53 18.45 16.72 -16.21
N GLY A 54 18.76 17.33 -15.07
CA GLY A 54 19.00 18.77 -14.94
C GLY A 54 17.77 19.67 -15.10
N ARG A 55 16.56 19.11 -15.16
CA ARG A 55 15.29 19.85 -15.28
C ARG A 55 14.45 19.72 -14.01
N LEU A 56 13.68 20.76 -13.68
CA LEU A 56 12.73 20.71 -12.57
C LEU A 56 11.75 19.53 -12.71
N TYR A 57 11.68 18.72 -11.67
CA TYR A 57 10.73 17.61 -11.57
C TYR A 57 9.55 17.97 -10.67
N SER A 58 8.49 18.48 -11.29
CA SER A 58 7.29 19.02 -10.61
C SER A 58 6.12 18.02 -10.54
N GLU A 59 6.36 16.72 -10.75
CA GLU A 59 5.28 15.72 -10.77
C GLU A 59 4.97 15.09 -9.40
N LYS A 60 5.95 15.04 -8.51
CA LYS A 60 5.84 14.39 -7.19
C LYS A 60 6.57 15.18 -6.10
N PRO A 61 5.98 15.24 -4.89
CA PRO A 61 6.68 15.71 -3.69
C PRO A 61 7.90 14.84 -3.33
N PRO A 62 8.79 15.29 -2.43
CA PRO A 62 10.17 14.83 -2.40
C PRO A 62 10.43 13.61 -1.50
N LEU A 63 9.46 13.19 -0.68
CA LEU A 63 9.74 12.26 0.43
C LEU A 63 10.31 10.91 -0.04
N GLN A 64 9.84 10.39 -1.17
CA GLN A 64 10.40 9.17 -1.74
C GLN A 64 11.85 9.35 -2.20
N PHE A 65 12.16 10.49 -2.82
CA PHE A 65 13.51 10.79 -3.30
C PHE A 65 14.46 11.00 -2.14
N TRP A 66 14.02 11.68 -1.08
CA TRP A 66 14.77 11.77 0.18
C TRP A 66 15.07 10.40 0.77
N ALA A 67 14.09 9.49 0.77
CA ALA A 67 14.29 8.14 1.29
C ALA A 67 15.30 7.33 0.45
N ILE A 68 15.25 7.44 -0.89
CA ILE A 68 16.23 6.79 -1.78
C ILE A 68 17.62 7.40 -1.59
N ALA A 69 17.73 8.73 -1.56
CA ALA A 69 19.00 9.43 -1.33
C ALA A 69 19.58 9.08 0.05
N ALA A 70 18.76 9.00 1.10
CA ALA A 70 19.18 8.54 2.42
C ALA A 70 19.71 7.10 2.39
N ALA A 71 19.03 6.18 1.70
CA ALA A 71 19.49 4.80 1.52
C ALA A 71 20.80 4.70 0.72
N SER A 72 21.04 5.64 -0.20
CA SER A 72 22.25 5.66 -1.03
C SER A 72 23.53 5.90 -0.22
N PHE A 73 23.46 6.61 0.92
CA PHE A 73 24.61 6.78 1.81
C PHE A 73 25.13 5.46 2.37
N ALA A 74 24.24 4.49 2.63
CA ALA A 74 24.63 3.17 3.14
C ALA A 74 25.23 2.25 2.06
N THR A 75 25.03 2.56 0.77
CA THR A 75 25.51 1.74 -0.36
C THR A 75 26.61 2.41 -1.18
N GLY A 76 27.04 3.62 -0.78
CA GLY A 76 28.09 4.39 -1.46
C GLY A 76 27.60 5.23 -2.65
N GLY A 77 26.35 5.04 -3.09
CA GLY A 77 25.76 5.76 -4.21
C GLY A 77 24.35 5.27 -4.51
N VAL A 78 23.70 5.89 -5.50
CA VAL A 78 22.38 5.41 -5.94
C VAL A 78 22.58 4.14 -6.78
N SER A 79 21.94 3.06 -6.35
CA SER A 79 21.97 1.72 -6.96
C SER A 79 20.58 1.11 -6.96
N GLU A 80 20.45 -0.06 -7.58
CA GLU A 80 19.27 -0.93 -7.52
C GLU A 80 18.79 -1.17 -6.09
N VAL A 81 19.76 -1.42 -5.19
CA VAL A 81 19.48 -1.69 -3.78
C VAL A 81 18.97 -0.45 -3.09
N SER A 82 19.65 0.69 -3.21
CA SER A 82 19.23 1.92 -2.53
C SER A 82 17.89 2.47 -3.06
N ALA A 83 17.61 2.28 -4.35
CA ALA A 83 16.34 2.68 -4.97
C ALA A 83 15.14 1.89 -4.44
N ARG A 84 15.35 0.61 -4.07
CA ARG A 84 14.30 -0.31 -3.61
C ARG A 84 14.22 -0.44 -2.09
N LEU A 85 15.29 -0.13 -1.37
CA LEU A 85 15.35 -0.25 0.08
C LEU A 85 14.23 0.53 0.81
N PRO A 86 13.86 1.77 0.40
CA PRO A 86 12.71 2.46 0.99
C PRO A 86 11.40 1.69 0.87
N ALA A 87 11.14 1.03 -0.27
CA ALA A 87 9.95 0.23 -0.47
C ALA A 87 9.95 -1.03 0.41
N VAL A 88 11.10 -1.70 0.56
CA VAL A 88 11.27 -2.85 1.46
C VAL A 88 10.99 -2.45 2.91
N LEU A 89 11.61 -1.37 3.38
CA LEU A 89 11.41 -0.88 4.74
C LEU A 89 9.97 -0.41 4.99
N ALA A 90 9.35 0.25 4.00
CA ALA A 90 7.95 0.62 4.05
C ALA A 90 7.03 -0.61 4.12
N ALA A 91 7.31 -1.67 3.36
CA ALA A 91 6.55 -2.92 3.41
C ALA A 91 6.62 -3.58 4.79
N VAL A 92 7.83 -3.67 5.37
CA VAL A 92 8.03 -4.17 6.75
C VAL A 92 7.26 -3.32 7.76
N ALA A 93 7.36 -1.99 7.65
CA ALA A 93 6.64 -1.07 8.53
C ALA A 93 5.12 -1.26 8.39
N ALA A 94 4.59 -1.36 7.17
CA ALA A 94 3.18 -1.58 6.91
C ALA A 94 2.67 -2.88 7.53
N VAL A 95 3.42 -3.98 7.43
CA VAL A 95 3.09 -5.27 8.07
C VAL A 95 2.99 -5.12 9.60
N LEU A 96 3.97 -4.47 10.23
CA LEU A 96 3.99 -4.28 11.69
C LEU A 96 2.87 -3.35 12.17
N LEU A 97 2.63 -2.26 11.45
CA LEU A 97 1.56 -1.30 11.75
C LEU A 97 0.20 -1.95 11.59
N LEU A 98 0.00 -2.74 10.54
CA LEU A 98 -1.24 -3.47 10.30
C LEU A 98 -1.51 -4.50 11.39
N PHE A 99 -0.49 -5.27 11.80
CA PHE A 99 -0.61 -6.18 12.95
C PHE A 99 -1.03 -5.41 14.21
N GLY A 100 -0.33 -4.33 14.54
CA GLY A 100 -0.63 -3.53 15.74
C GLY A 100 -2.01 -2.86 15.70
N LEU A 101 -2.49 -2.49 14.51
CA LEU A 101 -3.82 -1.94 14.28
C LEU A 101 -4.89 -3.02 14.49
N ALA A 102 -4.72 -4.16 13.83
CA ALA A 102 -5.62 -5.30 13.91
C ALA A 102 -5.77 -5.85 15.34
N GLU A 103 -4.65 -5.98 16.07
CA GLU A 103 -4.63 -6.47 17.46
C GLU A 103 -5.47 -5.60 18.39
N ARG A 104 -5.56 -4.30 18.11
CA ARG A 104 -6.35 -3.34 18.89
C ARG A 104 -7.82 -3.30 18.52
N LEU A 105 -8.13 -3.45 17.23
CA LEU A 105 -9.52 -3.47 16.76
C LEU A 105 -10.21 -4.80 17.04
N PHE A 106 -9.44 -5.88 17.13
CA PHE A 106 -9.94 -7.24 17.21
C PHE A 106 -9.16 -8.00 18.29
N ASP A 107 -8.30 -8.93 17.87
CA ASP A 107 -7.47 -9.75 18.72
C ASP A 107 -6.16 -10.12 18.03
N ARG A 108 -5.27 -10.79 18.75
CA ARG A 108 -3.96 -11.23 18.24
C ARG A 108 -4.06 -12.18 17.04
N ARG A 109 -5.14 -12.94 16.93
CA ARG A 109 -5.34 -13.91 15.85
C ARG A 109 -5.66 -13.18 14.55
N VAL A 110 -6.62 -12.25 14.58
CA VAL A 110 -6.94 -11.39 13.44
C VAL A 110 -5.71 -10.57 13.04
N ALA A 111 -4.88 -10.14 13.99
CA ALA A 111 -3.63 -9.45 13.72
C ALA A 111 -2.65 -10.26 12.87
N TRP A 112 -2.41 -11.52 13.24
CA TRP A 112 -1.58 -12.43 12.46
C TRP A 112 -2.12 -12.65 11.05
N TRP A 113 -3.42 -12.95 10.93
CA TRP A 113 -4.03 -13.14 9.61
C TRP A 113 -3.98 -11.88 8.75
N SER A 114 -4.24 -10.70 9.32
CA SER A 114 -4.18 -9.44 8.57
C SER A 114 -2.77 -9.18 8.03
N ALA A 115 -1.75 -9.39 8.86
CA ALA A 115 -0.35 -9.23 8.47
C ALA A 115 0.06 -10.24 7.38
N LEU A 116 -0.29 -11.52 7.53
CA LEU A 116 0.05 -12.56 6.56
C LEU A 116 -0.70 -12.38 5.23
N ILE A 117 -1.99 -12.04 5.27
CA ILE A 117 -2.80 -11.77 4.08
C ILE A 117 -2.20 -10.61 3.29
N PHE A 118 -1.90 -9.50 3.97
CA PHE A 118 -1.26 -8.35 3.33
C PHE A 118 0.10 -8.72 2.74
N LEU A 119 0.98 -9.35 3.54
CA LEU A 119 2.33 -9.74 3.13
C LEU A 119 2.35 -10.68 1.92
N THR A 120 1.37 -11.58 1.82
CA THR A 120 1.29 -12.61 0.76
C THR A 120 0.35 -12.25 -0.40
N SER A 121 -0.20 -11.04 -0.41
CA SER A 121 -0.99 -10.54 -1.54
C SER A 121 -0.05 -10.27 -2.72
N SER A 122 -0.37 -10.79 -3.91
CA SER A 122 0.48 -10.72 -5.12
C SER A 122 1.06 -9.32 -5.37
N LYS A 123 0.21 -8.29 -5.32
CA LYS A 123 0.62 -6.92 -5.59
C LYS A 123 1.44 -6.30 -4.48
N ILE A 124 1.25 -6.71 -3.23
CA ILE A 124 2.08 -6.25 -2.11
C ILE A 124 3.47 -6.88 -2.19
N LEU A 125 3.57 -8.17 -2.54
CA LEU A 125 4.85 -8.84 -2.83
C LEU A 125 5.61 -8.13 -3.94
N TRP A 126 4.91 -7.73 -5.00
CA TRP A 126 5.47 -6.96 -6.10
C TRP A 126 5.92 -5.56 -5.66
N GLN A 127 5.02 -4.76 -5.08
CA GLN A 127 5.30 -3.37 -4.73
C GLN A 127 6.29 -3.21 -3.58
N GLY A 128 6.42 -4.20 -2.70
CA GLY A 128 7.44 -4.19 -1.64
C GLY A 128 8.87 -4.35 -2.17
N ARG A 129 9.02 -4.66 -3.47
CA ARG A 129 10.30 -4.97 -4.13
C ARG A 129 10.60 -4.05 -5.33
N ILE A 130 9.75 -3.06 -5.56
CA ILE A 130 9.90 -2.06 -6.62
C ILE A 130 10.15 -0.71 -5.98
N GLY A 131 11.12 0.03 -6.52
CA GLY A 131 11.49 1.40 -6.13
C GLY A 131 10.45 2.44 -6.55
N GLN A 132 9.17 2.17 -6.26
CA GLN A 132 8.04 3.07 -6.48
C GLN A 132 7.58 3.67 -5.15
N ILE A 133 6.83 4.78 -5.24
CA ILE A 133 6.34 5.53 -4.09
C ILE A 133 5.18 4.86 -3.35
N ASP A 134 4.54 3.87 -3.99
CA ASP A 134 3.29 3.30 -3.53
C ASP A 134 3.42 2.59 -2.19
N MET A 135 4.48 1.81 -1.97
CA MET A 135 4.64 1.09 -0.71
C MET A 135 4.90 2.05 0.47
N LEU A 136 5.65 3.14 0.22
CA LEU A 136 5.83 4.21 1.21
C LEU A 136 4.50 4.88 1.56
N LEU A 137 3.68 5.19 0.56
CA LEU A 137 2.34 5.73 0.78
C LEU A 137 1.46 4.78 1.61
N ILE A 138 1.45 3.48 1.29
CA ILE A 138 0.69 2.47 2.04
C ILE A 138 1.14 2.45 3.51
N ALA A 139 2.45 2.45 3.76
CA ALA A 139 3.00 2.45 5.12
C ALA A 139 2.57 3.70 5.91
N LEU A 140 2.67 4.90 5.31
CA LEU A 140 2.31 6.16 5.96
C LEU A 140 0.79 6.28 6.20
N VAL A 141 -0.04 5.87 5.25
CA VAL A 141 -1.50 5.82 5.44
C VAL A 141 -1.87 4.79 6.51
N THR A 142 -1.20 3.63 6.54
CA THR A 142 -1.41 2.62 7.59
C THR A 142 -0.95 3.14 8.95
N ALA A 143 0.15 3.91 9.02
CA ALA A 143 0.61 4.56 10.25
C ALA A 143 -0.40 5.60 10.75
N ALA A 144 -0.98 6.39 9.84
CA ALA A 144 -2.04 7.32 10.17
C ALA A 144 -3.25 6.57 10.74
N MET A 145 -3.76 5.55 10.04
CA MET A 145 -4.89 4.74 10.52
C MET A 145 -4.60 4.02 11.84
N TYR A 146 -3.38 3.54 12.03
CA TYR A 146 -2.93 2.98 13.30
C TYR A 146 -3.01 4.02 14.43
N CYS A 147 -2.55 5.25 14.21
CA CYS A 147 -2.66 6.33 15.18
C CYS A 147 -4.12 6.71 15.46
N PHE A 148 -4.98 6.72 14.45
CA PHE A 148 -6.42 6.91 14.67
C PHE A 148 -7.00 5.83 15.59
N VAL A 149 -6.72 4.55 15.30
CA VAL A 149 -7.16 3.40 16.12
C VAL A 149 -6.60 3.47 17.54
N ARG A 150 -5.33 3.89 17.71
CA ARG A 150 -4.74 4.13 19.03
C ARG A 150 -5.53 5.18 19.83
N GLY A 151 -5.86 6.31 19.21
CA GLY A 151 -6.64 7.35 19.86
C GLY A 151 -8.05 6.89 20.24
N LEU A 152 -8.65 6.06 19.38
CA LEU A 152 -9.97 5.47 19.58
C LEU A 152 -10.01 4.43 20.71
N VAL A 153 -9.11 3.44 20.67
CA VAL A 153 -9.16 2.25 21.54
C VAL A 153 -8.48 2.50 22.89
N GLU A 154 -7.42 3.31 22.91
CA GLU A 154 -6.68 3.61 24.15
C GLU A 154 -7.13 4.93 24.79
N GLU A 155 -8.16 5.59 24.25
CA GLU A 155 -8.71 6.86 24.74
C GLU A 155 -7.66 7.98 24.89
N ARG A 156 -6.67 7.98 23.98
CA ARG A 156 -5.54 8.91 23.98
C ARG A 156 -5.63 9.85 22.78
N PRO A 157 -6.32 11.00 22.89
CA PRO A 157 -6.59 11.88 21.75
C PRO A 157 -5.33 12.50 21.13
N GLY A 158 -4.19 12.48 21.83
CA GLY A 158 -2.89 12.85 21.26
C GLY A 158 -2.53 12.04 20.00
N PHE A 159 -2.94 10.78 19.89
CA PHE A 159 -2.72 9.99 18.68
C PHE A 159 -3.55 10.46 17.48
N HIS A 160 -4.69 11.13 17.68
CA HIS A 160 -5.41 11.76 16.57
C HIS A 160 -4.58 12.88 15.93
N ARG A 161 -3.74 13.58 16.70
CA ARG A 161 -2.79 14.56 16.15
C ARG A 161 -1.72 13.87 15.30
N LEU A 162 -1.21 12.74 15.76
CA LEU A 162 -0.25 11.92 14.99
C LEU A 162 -0.85 11.35 13.71
N PHE A 163 -2.16 11.05 13.65
CA PHE A 163 -2.83 10.74 12.38
C PHE A 163 -2.60 11.84 11.35
N PHE A 164 -2.76 13.11 11.71
CA PHE A 164 -2.56 14.23 10.78
C PHE A 164 -1.10 14.45 10.41
N VAL A 165 -0.16 14.16 11.32
CA VAL A 165 1.28 14.18 11.01
C VAL A 165 1.61 13.13 9.94
N PHE A 166 1.19 11.87 10.13
CA PHE A 166 1.44 10.81 9.14
C PHE A 166 0.68 11.02 7.84
N ALA A 167 -0.54 11.57 7.88
CA ALA A 167 -1.25 11.99 6.67
C ALA A 167 -0.50 13.11 5.94
N GLY A 168 0.15 14.02 6.67
CA GLY A 168 1.02 15.07 6.10
C GLY A 168 2.22 14.45 5.38
N LEU A 169 2.94 13.55 6.04
CA LEU A 169 4.04 12.79 5.43
C LEU A 169 3.58 11.99 4.21
N ALA A 170 2.40 11.33 4.27
CA ALA A 170 1.81 10.65 3.13
C ALA A 170 1.52 11.62 1.97
N THR A 171 1.16 12.88 2.28
CA THR A 171 1.05 13.96 1.30
C THR A 171 2.40 14.38 0.70
N LEU A 172 3.47 14.45 1.50
CA LEU A 172 4.83 14.64 0.98
C LEU A 172 5.37 13.43 0.21
N ALA A 173 4.71 12.27 0.26
CA ALA A 173 4.97 11.19 -0.68
C ALA A 173 4.18 11.43 -1.98
N LYS A 174 2.84 11.32 -1.95
CA LYS A 174 2.04 11.20 -3.18
C LYS A 174 0.92 12.23 -3.33
N GLY A 175 1.01 13.36 -2.64
CA GLY A 175 0.01 14.43 -2.71
C GLY A 175 -1.23 14.20 -1.82
N PRO A 176 -2.33 14.94 -2.02
CA PRO A 176 -3.45 15.03 -1.09
C PRO A 176 -4.19 13.70 -0.85
N VAL A 177 -3.97 12.70 -1.71
CA VAL A 177 -4.44 11.32 -1.49
C VAL A 177 -3.89 10.66 -0.20
N GLY A 178 -2.81 11.21 0.37
CA GLY A 178 -2.32 10.81 1.69
C GLY A 178 -3.26 11.17 2.86
N LEU A 179 -4.14 12.15 2.68
CA LEU A 179 -5.11 12.61 3.69
C LEU A 179 -6.56 12.30 3.30
N LEU A 180 -6.94 12.56 2.05
CA LEU A 180 -8.35 12.60 1.65
C LEU A 180 -9.07 11.24 1.84
N PRO A 181 -8.70 10.14 1.17
CA PRO A 181 -9.29 8.83 1.42
C PRO A 181 -9.30 8.38 2.90
N PRO A 182 -8.18 8.46 3.67
CA PRO A 182 -8.21 8.00 5.05
C PRO A 182 -9.10 8.86 5.96
N LEU A 183 -9.13 10.18 5.78
CA LEU A 183 -10.01 11.05 6.55
C LEU A 183 -11.49 10.79 6.21
N LEU A 184 -11.82 10.66 4.91
CA LEU A 184 -13.17 10.35 4.46
C LEU A 184 -13.65 8.98 4.97
N ALA A 185 -12.76 7.99 5.03
CA ALA A 185 -13.06 6.68 5.61
C ALA A 185 -13.42 6.77 7.09
N ILE A 186 -12.66 7.53 7.87
CA ILE A 186 -12.93 7.76 9.29
C ILE A 186 -14.25 8.50 9.48
N LEU A 187 -14.51 9.53 8.68
CA LEU A 187 -15.75 10.30 8.71
C LEU A 187 -16.97 9.42 8.40
N LEU A 188 -16.91 8.66 7.30
CA LEU A 188 -17.97 7.73 6.91
C LEU A 188 -18.24 6.71 8.02
N TRP A 189 -17.19 6.06 8.53
CA TRP A 189 -17.31 5.09 9.62
C TRP A 189 -17.89 5.72 10.89
N GLY A 190 -17.38 6.89 11.30
CA GLY A 190 -17.79 7.57 12.54
C GLY A 190 -19.25 8.03 12.47
N LEU A 191 -19.70 8.51 11.31
CA LEU A 191 -21.10 8.87 11.09
C LEU A 191 -22.01 7.64 11.06
N ALA A 192 -21.65 6.61 10.27
CA ALA A 192 -22.43 5.39 10.13
C ALA A 192 -22.53 4.58 11.43
N SER A 193 -21.49 4.63 12.27
CA SER A 193 -21.44 3.92 13.57
C SER A 193 -21.98 4.75 14.74
N GLY A 194 -22.48 5.97 14.49
CA GLY A 194 -22.95 6.89 15.53
C GLY A 194 -21.86 7.45 16.47
N ARG A 195 -20.58 7.23 16.15
CA ARG A 195 -19.40 7.64 16.96
C ARG A 195 -18.98 9.08 16.69
N ARG A 196 -19.94 10.00 16.76
CA ARG A 196 -19.69 11.45 16.61
C ARG A 196 -18.78 11.99 17.71
N ASP A 197 -18.75 11.35 18.88
CA ASP A 197 -17.79 11.60 19.97
C ASP A 197 -16.34 11.51 19.49
N VAL A 198 -16.01 10.46 18.74
CA VAL A 198 -14.66 10.22 18.20
C VAL A 198 -14.30 11.30 17.19
N LEU A 199 -15.23 11.66 16.29
CA LEU A 199 -15.00 12.70 15.29
C LEU A 199 -14.75 14.07 15.94
N ARG A 200 -15.45 14.38 17.04
CA ARG A 200 -15.19 15.60 17.84
C ARG A 200 -13.84 15.53 18.54
N ALA A 201 -13.48 14.37 19.11
CA ALA A 201 -12.21 14.17 19.80
C ALA A 201 -10.99 14.32 18.88
N MET A 202 -11.15 14.03 17.57
CA MET A 202 -10.09 14.26 16.58
C MET A 202 -9.74 15.74 16.40
N ARG A 203 -10.65 16.67 16.74
CA ARG A 203 -10.49 18.12 16.52
C ARG A 203 -9.98 18.41 15.10
N ILE A 204 -10.75 17.95 14.10
CA ILE A 204 -10.36 17.98 12.69
C ILE A 204 -9.78 19.34 12.25
N PRO A 205 -10.33 20.52 12.62
CA PRO A 205 -9.71 21.79 12.25
C PRO A 205 -8.26 21.94 12.76
N THR A 206 -7.99 21.62 14.02
CA THR A 206 -6.63 21.62 14.58
C THR A 206 -5.75 20.58 13.89
N GLY A 207 -6.31 19.42 13.58
CA GLY A 207 -5.64 18.37 12.83
C GLY A 207 -5.21 18.82 11.42
N LEU A 208 -6.10 19.50 10.70
CA LEU A 208 -5.80 20.06 9.39
C LEU A 208 -4.71 21.13 9.44
N LEU A 209 -4.63 21.92 10.51
CA LEU A 209 -3.51 22.83 10.73
C LEU A 209 -2.18 22.08 10.92
N ILE A 210 -2.18 20.96 11.64
CA ILE A 210 -0.99 20.11 11.81
C ILE A 210 -0.57 19.49 10.47
N TRP A 211 -1.52 18.93 9.72
CA TRP A 211 -1.28 18.40 8.39
C TRP A 211 -0.71 19.49 7.45
N ALA A 212 -1.32 20.67 7.44
CA ALA A 212 -0.87 21.80 6.64
C ALA A 212 0.53 22.23 7.06
N ALA A 213 0.84 22.31 8.35
CA ALA A 213 2.18 22.65 8.83
C ALA A 213 3.24 21.67 8.30
N VAL A 214 2.96 20.37 8.29
CA VAL A 214 3.88 19.36 7.73
C VAL A 214 4.07 19.54 6.23
N VAL A 215 2.99 19.75 5.47
CA VAL A 215 3.06 19.95 4.01
C VAL A 215 3.76 21.27 3.65
N LEU A 216 3.39 22.36 4.32
CA LEU A 216 3.91 23.70 4.07
C LEU A 216 5.37 23.86 4.51
N ALA A 217 5.84 23.08 5.49
CA ALA A 217 7.25 23.07 5.89
C ALA A 217 8.19 22.73 4.71
N TRP A 218 7.73 21.92 3.75
CA TRP A 218 8.45 21.69 2.50
C TRP A 218 7.99 22.61 1.37
N LEU A 219 6.67 22.74 1.19
CA LEU A 219 6.12 23.40 0.01
C LEU A 219 6.49 24.89 -0.07
N LEU A 220 6.50 25.62 1.05
CA LEU A 220 6.84 27.05 1.06
C LEU A 220 8.28 27.32 0.59
N PRO A 221 9.33 26.71 1.19
CA PRO A 221 10.69 26.92 0.70
C PRO A 221 10.91 26.37 -0.72
N ALA A 222 10.26 25.27 -1.10
CA ALA A 222 10.34 24.76 -2.47
C ALA A 222 9.81 25.76 -3.51
N ILE A 223 8.68 26.43 -3.22
CA ILE A 223 8.12 27.46 -4.09
C ILE A 223 9.00 28.71 -4.13
N ALA A 224 9.58 29.09 -2.98
CA ALA A 224 10.50 30.24 -2.93
C ALA A 224 11.72 30.05 -3.86
N VAL A 225 12.17 28.81 -4.06
CA VAL A 225 13.29 28.47 -4.95
C VAL A 225 12.83 28.25 -6.40
N ALA A 226 11.73 27.51 -6.62
CA ALA A 226 11.32 27.05 -7.95
C ALA A 226 10.30 27.96 -8.66
N GLY A 227 9.75 28.95 -7.95
CA GLY A 227 8.80 29.91 -8.50
C GLY A 227 7.37 29.40 -8.63
N ARG A 228 6.50 30.26 -9.18
CA ARG A 228 5.05 30.04 -9.25
C ARG A 228 4.64 28.92 -10.20
N GLU A 229 5.38 28.70 -11.29
CA GLU A 229 5.11 27.61 -12.22
C GLU A 229 5.23 26.23 -11.53
N TYR A 230 6.20 26.06 -10.64
CA TYR A 230 6.35 24.85 -9.85
C TYR A 230 5.11 24.58 -8.99
N LEU A 231 4.60 25.61 -8.28
CA LEU A 231 3.36 25.54 -7.50
C LEU A 231 2.18 25.11 -8.38
N ASP A 232 1.98 25.79 -9.51
CA ASP A 232 0.86 25.54 -10.43
C ASP A 232 0.86 24.09 -10.92
N ILE A 233 2.05 23.55 -11.23
CA ILE A 233 2.17 22.16 -11.66
C ILE A 233 1.96 21.18 -10.49
N ILE A 234 2.71 21.32 -9.40
CA ILE A 234 2.75 20.31 -8.33
C ILE A 234 1.45 20.26 -7.51
N VAL A 235 0.79 21.40 -7.30
CA VAL A 235 -0.44 21.48 -6.50
C VAL A 235 -1.67 21.32 -7.38
N PHE A 236 -1.82 22.14 -8.41
CA PHE A 236 -3.07 22.20 -9.17
C PHE A 236 -3.09 21.17 -10.30
N ARG A 237 -2.11 21.21 -11.21
CA ARG A 237 -2.11 20.35 -12.41
C ARG A 237 -2.02 18.86 -12.04
N GLN A 238 -1.10 18.48 -11.16
CA GLN A 238 -0.86 17.08 -10.82
C GLN A 238 -1.92 16.46 -9.90
N ASN A 239 -2.75 17.26 -9.23
CA ASN A 239 -3.78 16.76 -8.32
C ASN A 239 -5.19 17.09 -8.82
N LEU A 240 -5.56 18.37 -8.91
CA LEU A 240 -6.91 18.78 -9.27
C LEU A 240 -7.21 18.51 -10.75
N THR A 241 -6.40 19.07 -11.66
CA THR A 241 -6.61 18.87 -13.10
C THR A 241 -6.46 17.40 -13.46
N ARG A 242 -5.42 16.73 -12.98
CA ARG A 242 -5.21 15.30 -13.25
C ARG A 242 -6.35 14.40 -12.72
N TYR A 243 -6.99 14.77 -11.61
CA TYR A 243 -8.11 14.00 -11.06
C TYR A 243 -9.40 14.20 -11.85
N ALA A 244 -9.69 15.43 -12.29
CA ALA A 244 -10.91 15.81 -13.00
C ALA A 244 -10.83 15.61 -14.53
N GLU A 245 -9.72 16.03 -15.14
CA GLU A 245 -9.47 16.09 -16.59
C GLU A 245 -8.10 15.48 -16.92
N PRO A 246 -7.96 14.14 -16.82
CA PRO A 246 -6.68 13.50 -17.09
C PRO A 246 -6.34 13.47 -18.57
N TRP A 247 -5.04 13.40 -18.89
CA TRP A 247 -4.55 13.35 -20.27
C TRP A 247 -4.32 11.93 -20.81
N HIS A 248 -4.18 10.94 -19.92
CA HIS A 248 -3.89 9.53 -20.27
C HIS A 248 -4.50 8.54 -19.26
N HIS A 249 -4.42 7.24 -19.56
CA HIS A 249 -4.89 6.14 -18.71
C HIS A 249 -6.40 6.13 -18.41
N PHE A 250 -7.22 6.52 -19.39
CA PHE A 250 -8.66 6.40 -19.30
C PHE A 250 -9.08 4.95 -19.12
N GLN A 251 -9.93 4.71 -18.14
CA GLN A 251 -10.42 3.39 -17.78
C GLN A 251 -11.86 3.47 -17.28
N PRO A 252 -12.69 2.44 -17.52
CA PRO A 252 -14.08 2.45 -17.06
C PRO A 252 -14.20 2.54 -15.54
N TRP A 253 -15.36 2.95 -15.04
CA TRP A 253 -15.61 3.08 -13.60
C TRP A 253 -15.42 1.76 -12.84
N TYR A 254 -15.66 0.62 -13.49
CA TYR A 254 -15.51 -0.72 -12.92
C TYR A 254 -14.08 -1.29 -13.05
N TYR A 255 -13.10 -0.53 -13.56
CA TYR A 255 -11.72 -0.99 -13.78
C TYR A 255 -11.09 -1.67 -12.56
N TYR A 256 -11.29 -1.12 -11.35
CA TYR A 256 -10.69 -1.75 -10.17
C TYR A 256 -11.32 -3.09 -9.82
N LEU A 257 -12.57 -3.35 -10.24
CA LEU A 257 -13.21 -4.66 -10.07
C LEU A 257 -12.55 -5.74 -10.94
N THR A 258 -11.85 -5.36 -12.02
CA THR A 258 -11.17 -6.31 -12.90
C THR A 258 -9.74 -6.61 -12.46
N VAL A 259 -9.04 -5.64 -11.86
CA VAL A 259 -7.61 -5.79 -11.49
C VAL A 259 -7.39 -6.22 -10.04
N VAL A 260 -8.24 -5.78 -9.10
CA VAL A 260 -8.10 -6.10 -7.67
C VAL A 260 -8.15 -7.61 -7.39
N PRO A 261 -8.96 -8.44 -8.08
CA PRO A 261 -8.93 -9.89 -7.85
C PRO A 261 -7.56 -10.53 -8.10
N ALA A 262 -6.84 -10.08 -9.13
CA ALA A 262 -5.49 -10.58 -9.43
C ALA A 262 -4.43 -9.97 -8.49
N ASP A 263 -4.51 -8.66 -8.24
CA ASP A 263 -3.56 -7.96 -7.37
C ASP A 263 -3.65 -8.43 -5.90
N PHE A 264 -4.85 -8.80 -5.43
CA PHE A 264 -5.10 -9.33 -4.07
C PHE A 264 -5.18 -10.86 -4.02
N PHE A 265 -4.90 -11.55 -5.14
CA PHE A 265 -4.71 -12.99 -5.14
C PHE A 265 -3.63 -13.37 -4.11
N PRO A 266 -3.79 -14.49 -3.38
CA PRO A 266 -4.84 -15.51 -3.44
C PRO A 266 -6.08 -15.17 -2.59
N TRP A 267 -6.05 -14.07 -1.84
CA TRP A 267 -7.07 -13.74 -0.84
C TRP A 267 -8.35 -13.16 -1.42
N SER A 268 -8.32 -12.81 -2.72
CA SER A 268 -9.48 -12.34 -3.47
C SER A 268 -10.66 -13.32 -3.46
N PHE A 269 -10.43 -14.64 -3.37
CA PHE A 269 -11.52 -15.63 -3.24
C PHE A 269 -12.40 -15.43 -2.00
N PHE A 270 -11.83 -14.87 -0.94
CA PHE A 270 -12.52 -14.67 0.33
C PHE A 270 -13.12 -13.27 0.46
N LEU A 271 -12.74 -12.36 -0.44
CA LEU A 271 -13.14 -10.95 -0.37
C LEU A 271 -14.66 -10.74 -0.53
N PRO A 272 -15.38 -11.41 -1.45
CA PRO A 272 -16.84 -11.25 -1.56
C PRO A 272 -17.58 -11.66 -0.27
N GLY A 273 -17.20 -12.79 0.32
CA GLY A 273 -17.75 -13.24 1.60
C GLY A 273 -17.43 -12.29 2.74
N ALA A 274 -16.20 -11.77 2.77
CA ALA A 274 -15.77 -10.80 3.77
C ALA A 274 -16.50 -9.45 3.66
N ILE A 275 -16.74 -8.97 2.43
CA ILE A 275 -17.58 -7.78 2.16
C ILE A 275 -19.01 -8.02 2.64
N TRP A 276 -19.59 -9.17 2.31
CA TRP A 276 -20.96 -9.51 2.73
C TRP A 276 -21.11 -9.55 4.26
N ILE A 277 -20.19 -10.21 4.95
CA ILE A 277 -20.14 -10.24 6.41
C ILE A 277 -19.98 -8.81 6.95
N GLY A 278 -19.04 -8.04 6.39
CA GLY A 278 -18.81 -6.66 6.79
C GLY A 278 -20.05 -5.78 6.62
N TRP A 279 -20.77 -5.92 5.51
CA TRP A 279 -21.97 -5.15 5.20
C TRP A 279 -23.08 -5.42 6.22
N LYS A 280 -23.30 -6.69 6.58
CA LYS A 280 -24.27 -7.07 7.63
C LYS A 280 -23.90 -6.55 9.02
N ARG A 281 -22.64 -6.19 9.24
CA ARG A 281 -22.10 -5.80 10.56
C ARG A 281 -21.75 -4.32 10.65
N ILE A 282 -21.81 -3.56 9.56
CA ILE A 282 -21.42 -2.14 9.53
C ILE A 282 -22.27 -1.28 10.48
N PHE A 283 -23.53 -1.67 10.70
CA PHE A 283 -24.48 -0.98 11.59
C PHE A 283 -24.58 -1.63 12.98
N GLY A 284 -23.74 -2.63 13.29
CA GLY A 284 -23.78 -3.37 14.55
C GLY A 284 -22.82 -2.81 15.62
N PRO A 285 -23.28 -2.58 16.87
CA PRO A 285 -22.41 -2.08 17.94
C PRO A 285 -21.27 -3.03 18.32
N ALA A 286 -21.45 -4.34 18.10
CA ALA A 286 -20.54 -5.39 18.54
C ALA A 286 -19.28 -5.57 17.68
N ARG A 287 -19.20 -4.99 16.46
CA ARG A 287 -18.07 -5.25 15.53
C ARG A 287 -17.62 -4.01 14.74
N ARG A 288 -17.43 -2.92 15.47
CA ARG A 288 -16.98 -1.60 14.95
C ARG A 288 -15.71 -1.67 14.09
N GLY A 289 -14.78 -2.59 14.38
CA GLY A 289 -13.56 -2.79 13.60
C GLY A 289 -13.81 -3.26 12.16
N VAL A 290 -14.82 -4.12 11.95
CA VAL A 290 -15.18 -4.60 10.60
C VAL A 290 -15.79 -3.48 9.76
N GLY A 291 -16.68 -2.69 10.37
CA GLY A 291 -17.25 -1.52 9.72
C GLY A 291 -16.19 -0.47 9.35
N PHE A 292 -15.17 -0.28 10.20
CA PHE A 292 -14.04 0.60 9.91
C PHE A 292 -13.23 0.12 8.70
N ALA A 293 -12.85 -1.17 8.69
CA ALA A 293 -12.12 -1.75 7.55
C ALA A 293 -12.93 -1.66 6.25
N LEU A 294 -14.24 -1.94 6.31
CA LEU A 294 -15.13 -1.82 5.16
C LEU A 294 -15.23 -0.37 4.66
N ALA A 295 -15.41 0.61 5.56
CA ALA A 295 -15.45 2.02 5.19
C ALA A 295 -14.14 2.48 4.54
N TRP A 296 -12.98 2.08 5.09
CA TRP A 296 -11.68 2.39 4.51
C TRP A 296 -11.51 1.79 3.12
N MET A 297 -11.88 0.52 2.94
CA MET A 297 -11.84 -0.13 1.64
C MET A 297 -12.75 0.58 0.63
N LEU A 298 -14.04 0.77 0.96
CA LEU A 298 -15.04 1.32 0.05
C LEU A 298 -14.76 2.77 -0.32
N VAL A 299 -14.40 3.61 0.65
CA VAL A 299 -14.08 5.03 0.38
C VAL A 299 -12.89 5.13 -0.56
N THR A 300 -11.83 4.36 -0.32
CA THR A 300 -10.64 4.39 -1.19
C THR A 300 -10.98 3.89 -2.59
N LEU A 301 -11.73 2.78 -2.70
CA LEU A 301 -12.16 2.23 -3.98
C LEU A 301 -13.02 3.24 -4.76
N VAL A 302 -14.06 3.79 -4.14
CA VAL A 302 -14.96 4.76 -4.78
C VAL A 302 -14.21 6.02 -5.18
N PHE A 303 -13.38 6.57 -4.29
CA PHE A 303 -12.58 7.76 -4.55
C PHE A 303 -11.76 7.61 -5.84
N PHE A 304 -11.05 6.49 -6.01
CA PHE A 304 -10.27 6.28 -7.24
C PHE A 304 -11.11 5.83 -8.43
N SER A 305 -12.24 5.13 -8.22
CA SER A 305 -13.16 4.73 -9.30
C SER A 305 -13.84 5.91 -9.99
N VAL A 306 -14.09 6.99 -9.24
CA VAL A 306 -14.71 8.22 -9.76
C VAL A 306 -13.77 8.97 -10.71
N SER A 307 -12.46 8.95 -10.49
CA SER A 307 -11.51 9.61 -11.40
C SER A 307 -11.46 8.91 -12.76
N PRO A 308 -11.51 9.63 -13.90
CA PRO A 308 -11.46 9.01 -15.22
C PRO A 308 -10.15 8.25 -15.49
N ALA A 309 -9.02 8.75 -14.98
CA ALA A 309 -7.72 8.11 -15.13
C ALA A 309 -7.40 7.16 -13.99
N LYS A 310 -7.09 5.92 -14.34
CA LYS A 310 -6.87 4.85 -13.37
C LYS A 310 -5.58 4.10 -13.68
N ARG A 311 -4.81 3.81 -12.62
CA ARG A 311 -3.67 2.90 -12.63
C ARG A 311 -3.87 1.90 -11.50
N THR A 312 -3.46 0.64 -11.72
CA THR A 312 -3.58 -0.44 -10.71
C THR A 312 -3.04 -0.03 -9.33
N VAL A 313 -1.98 0.77 -9.30
CA VAL A 313 -1.31 1.20 -8.07
C VAL A 313 -2.09 2.22 -7.23
N TYR A 314 -3.12 2.89 -7.78
CA TYR A 314 -3.82 3.96 -7.07
C TYR A 314 -4.64 3.46 -5.87
N VAL A 315 -5.25 2.29 -5.98
CA VAL A 315 -6.11 1.73 -4.92
C VAL A 315 -5.33 1.00 -3.81
N LEU A 316 -4.00 0.93 -3.88
CA LEU A 316 -3.21 0.09 -2.97
C LEU A 316 -3.32 0.47 -1.49
N THR A 317 -3.64 1.72 -1.17
CA THR A 317 -3.87 2.16 0.21
C THR A 317 -5.10 1.51 0.86
N MET A 318 -5.94 0.82 0.10
CA MET A 318 -7.07 0.03 0.61
C MET A 318 -6.69 -1.41 0.99
N TYR A 319 -5.51 -1.91 0.59
CA TYR A 319 -5.11 -3.31 0.78
C TYR A 319 -4.94 -3.70 2.26
N PRO A 320 -4.41 -2.83 3.14
CA PRO A 320 -4.44 -3.10 4.58
C PRO A 320 -5.88 -3.31 5.11
N ALA A 321 -6.84 -2.53 4.62
CA ALA A 321 -8.25 -2.67 4.98
C ALA A 321 -8.89 -3.96 4.45
N MET A 322 -8.57 -4.36 3.22
CA MET A 322 -8.99 -5.64 2.66
C MET A 322 -8.46 -6.82 3.48
N ALA A 323 -7.18 -6.76 3.88
CA ALA A 323 -6.55 -7.77 4.71
C ALA A 323 -7.22 -7.88 6.09
N LEU A 324 -7.53 -6.75 6.74
CA LEU A 324 -8.31 -6.71 7.99
C LEU A 324 -9.69 -7.36 7.81
N LEU A 325 -10.38 -7.02 6.73
CA LEU A 325 -11.75 -7.49 6.47
C LEU A 325 -11.79 -9.00 6.26
N VAL A 326 -10.87 -9.56 5.46
CA VAL A 326 -10.75 -11.01 5.25
C VAL A 326 -10.33 -11.72 6.53
N ALA A 327 -9.33 -11.19 7.25
CA ALA A 327 -8.85 -11.79 8.50
C ALA A 327 -9.95 -11.85 9.59
N ALA A 328 -10.70 -10.76 9.77
CA ALA A 328 -11.80 -10.71 10.72
C ALA A 328 -12.92 -11.69 10.34
N SER A 329 -13.20 -11.82 9.05
CA SER A 329 -14.21 -12.76 8.53
C SER A 329 -13.80 -14.22 8.75
N PHE A 330 -12.52 -14.55 8.58
CA PHE A 330 -11.98 -15.89 8.89
C PHE A 330 -12.12 -16.24 10.37
N ALA A 331 -11.74 -15.32 11.24
CA ALA A 331 -11.87 -15.54 12.68
C ALA A 331 -13.33 -15.76 13.10
N GLU A 332 -14.27 -15.04 12.48
CA GLU A 332 -15.70 -15.22 12.70
C GLU A 332 -16.20 -16.59 12.22
N ILE A 333 -15.94 -16.95 10.95
CA ILE A 333 -16.39 -18.22 10.37
C ILE A 333 -15.87 -19.41 11.19
N GLU A 334 -14.59 -19.37 11.55
CA GLU A 334 -13.97 -20.45 12.30
C GLU A 334 -14.45 -20.55 13.75
N SER A 335 -14.84 -19.43 14.37
CA SER A 335 -15.40 -19.44 15.71
C SER A 335 -16.67 -20.30 15.80
N GLY A 336 -17.47 -20.33 14.73
CA GLY A 336 -18.69 -21.15 14.61
C GLY A 336 -18.44 -22.61 14.26
N TRP A 337 -17.20 -22.99 13.93
CA TRP A 337 -16.85 -24.37 13.58
C TRP A 337 -16.47 -25.20 14.82
N PRO A 338 -16.83 -26.50 14.85
CA PRO A 338 -16.29 -27.44 15.85
C PRO A 338 -14.77 -27.40 15.87
N ARG A 339 -14.14 -27.57 17.04
CA ARG A 339 -12.67 -27.51 17.23
C ARG A 339 -11.89 -28.42 16.26
N ARG A 340 -12.51 -29.55 15.86
CA ARG A 340 -12.06 -30.51 14.84
C ARG A 340 -12.13 -30.01 13.37
N ARG A 341 -12.73 -28.87 13.05
CA ARG A 341 -12.76 -28.36 11.66
C ARG A 341 -11.92 -27.11 11.48
N ARG A 342 -11.49 -26.50 12.59
CA ARG A 342 -10.66 -25.29 12.63
C ARG A 342 -9.31 -25.45 11.92
N TRP A 343 -8.78 -26.67 11.84
CA TRP A 343 -7.56 -26.99 11.10
C TRP A 343 -7.72 -27.02 9.57
N LEU A 344 -8.94 -26.85 9.03
CA LEU A 344 -9.17 -26.78 7.59
C LEU A 344 -8.94 -25.37 6.99
N THR A 345 -8.80 -24.33 7.82
CA THR A 345 -8.42 -22.97 7.37
C THR A 345 -6.93 -22.89 6.99
N LEU A 346 -6.10 -23.74 7.61
CA LEU A 346 -4.68 -23.91 7.29
C LEU A 346 -4.44 -24.47 5.88
N PRO A 347 -5.08 -25.56 5.42
CA PRO A 347 -5.02 -26.04 4.04
C PRO A 347 -5.47 -25.02 2.99
N ALA A 348 -6.50 -24.23 3.27
CA ALA A 348 -6.95 -23.18 2.34
C ALA A 348 -5.95 -22.02 2.25
N ALA A 349 -5.35 -21.61 3.38
CA ALA A 349 -4.26 -20.66 3.42
C ALA A 349 -2.95 -21.21 2.83
N LEU A 350 -2.68 -22.51 2.98
CA LEU A 350 -1.54 -23.22 2.40
C LEU A 350 -1.70 -23.43 0.90
N LEU A 351 -2.92 -23.69 0.40
CA LEU A 351 -3.24 -23.75 -1.03
C LEU A 351 -3.15 -22.36 -1.68
N ALA A 352 -3.59 -21.33 -0.97
CA ALA A 352 -3.40 -19.94 -1.34
C ALA A 352 -1.90 -19.57 -1.40
N MET A 353 -1.11 -20.00 -0.41
CA MET A 353 0.34 -19.81 -0.36
C MET A 353 1.09 -20.65 -1.42
N LEU A 354 0.64 -21.87 -1.71
CA LEU A 354 1.18 -22.72 -2.78
C LEU A 354 0.86 -22.12 -4.16
N ALA A 355 -0.32 -21.54 -4.35
CA ALA A 355 -0.71 -20.86 -5.57
C ALA A 355 0.05 -19.56 -5.83
N THR A 356 0.73 -18.98 -4.84
CA THR A 356 1.66 -17.85 -5.01
C THR A 356 3.12 -18.28 -5.13
N LEU A 357 3.52 -19.35 -4.43
CA LEU A 357 4.87 -19.90 -4.51
C LEU A 357 5.16 -20.60 -5.85
N LEU A 358 4.16 -21.21 -6.49
CA LEU A 358 4.31 -21.88 -7.80
C LEU A 358 4.62 -20.91 -8.95
N PRO A 359 3.90 -19.77 -9.12
CA PRO A 359 4.28 -18.73 -10.08
C PRO A 359 5.61 -18.06 -9.74
N ALA A 360 5.93 -17.85 -8.45
CA ALA A 360 7.22 -17.30 -8.03
C ALA A 360 8.38 -18.26 -8.35
N ALA A 361 8.19 -19.57 -8.15
CA ALA A 361 9.14 -20.61 -8.55
C ALA A 361 9.24 -20.75 -10.07
N GLY A 362 8.12 -20.59 -10.81
CA GLY A 362 8.08 -20.55 -12.27
C GLY A 362 8.85 -19.35 -12.82
N PHE A 363 8.63 -18.16 -12.28
CA PHE A 363 9.38 -16.93 -12.60
C PHE A 363 10.87 -17.07 -12.31
N LEU A 364 11.25 -17.68 -11.18
CA LEU A 364 12.64 -17.99 -10.86
C LEU A 364 13.23 -19.05 -11.82
N ALA A 365 12.46 -20.07 -12.21
CA ALA A 365 12.90 -21.08 -13.17
C ALA A 365 13.12 -20.51 -14.58
N VAL A 366 12.22 -19.64 -15.06
CA VAL A 366 12.36 -18.88 -16.32
C VAL A 366 13.61 -18.02 -16.29
N ARG A 367 13.88 -17.37 -15.15
CA ARG A 367 14.99 -16.43 -15.01
C ARG A 367 16.36 -17.09 -14.85
N PHE A 368 16.45 -18.29 -14.27
CA PHE A 368 17.74 -18.94 -14.00
C PHE A 368 18.07 -20.11 -14.93
N ARG A 369 17.11 -20.70 -15.67
CA ARG A 369 17.35 -21.78 -16.66
C ARG A 369 16.36 -21.75 -17.84
N PRO A 370 16.36 -20.71 -18.69
CA PRO A 370 15.41 -20.55 -19.79
C PRO A 370 15.43 -21.73 -20.79
N GLU A 371 16.62 -22.30 -21.07
CA GLU A 371 16.79 -23.35 -22.07
C GLU A 371 16.13 -24.69 -21.69
N ARG A 372 16.06 -25.02 -20.39
CA ARG A 372 15.43 -26.28 -19.92
C ARG A 372 13.90 -26.21 -19.97
N LEU A 373 13.33 -25.02 -19.78
CA LEU A 373 11.89 -24.82 -19.85
C LEU A 373 11.42 -24.81 -21.30
N ALA A 374 12.15 -24.16 -22.21
CA ALA A 374 11.90 -24.20 -23.64
C ALA A 374 11.88 -25.64 -24.19
N LYS A 375 12.84 -26.48 -23.74
CA LYS A 375 12.90 -27.89 -24.14
C LYS A 375 11.70 -28.71 -23.63
N ARG A 376 11.26 -28.50 -22.39
CA ARG A 376 10.07 -29.17 -21.83
C ARG A 376 8.74 -28.68 -22.38
N LEU A 377 8.63 -27.40 -22.75
CA LEU A 377 7.43 -26.85 -23.40
C LEU A 377 7.31 -27.34 -24.85
N ALA A 378 8.44 -27.51 -25.55
CA ALA A 378 8.49 -28.15 -26.87
C ALA A 378 8.12 -29.65 -26.81
N GLU A 379 8.47 -30.35 -25.74
CA GLU A 379 8.04 -31.74 -25.50
C GLU A 379 6.53 -31.88 -25.17
N LEU A 380 5.85 -30.78 -24.83
CA LEU A 380 4.42 -30.73 -24.50
C LEU A 380 3.53 -30.25 -25.66
N GLU A 381 4.06 -30.15 -26.89
CA GLU A 381 3.29 -29.84 -28.11
C GLU A 381 2.48 -31.05 -28.60
N PRO A 382 1.23 -31.22 -28.10
CA PRO A 382 0.13 -31.42 -29.03
C PRO A 382 -0.99 -30.37 -28.92
N LEU A 383 -0.86 -29.37 -28.04
CA LEU A 383 -1.94 -28.40 -27.78
C LEU A 383 -1.65 -27.00 -28.33
N GLY A 384 -1.51 -26.91 -29.66
CA GLY A 384 -1.79 -25.73 -30.49
C GLY A 384 -1.04 -24.41 -30.23
N PRO A 385 -0.75 -23.60 -31.27
CA PRO A 385 0.13 -22.42 -31.20
C PRO A 385 -0.41 -21.21 -30.37
N GLY A 386 -1.50 -21.35 -29.62
CA GLY A 386 -2.20 -20.23 -28.96
C GLY A 386 -1.81 -19.92 -27.52
N LEU A 387 -1.19 -20.86 -26.78
CA LEU A 387 -0.95 -20.70 -25.33
C LEU A 387 0.44 -20.20 -24.97
N LEU A 388 1.43 -20.39 -25.85
CA LEU A 388 2.82 -20.01 -25.62
C LEU A 388 3.01 -18.48 -25.45
N PRO A 389 2.34 -17.59 -26.23
CA PRO A 389 2.46 -16.14 -26.04
C PRO A 389 1.86 -15.66 -24.72
N VAL A 390 0.84 -16.36 -24.22
CA VAL A 390 0.14 -16.01 -22.96
C VAL A 390 0.98 -16.40 -21.74
N LEU A 391 1.73 -17.50 -21.82
CA LEU A 391 2.62 -17.95 -20.74
C LEU A 391 3.95 -17.23 -20.70
N LEU A 392 4.43 -16.67 -21.83
CA LEU A 392 5.64 -15.85 -21.88
C LEU A 392 5.39 -14.37 -21.53
N ALA A 393 4.13 -13.95 -21.47
CA ALA A 393 3.71 -12.59 -21.08
C ALA A 393 3.37 -12.46 -19.58
N LEU A 394 3.44 -13.55 -18.82
CA LEU A 394 3.35 -13.61 -17.35
C LEU A 394 4.73 -13.82 -16.75
#